data_AF-A0A0J6S4J3-F1
#
_entry.id   AF-A0A0J6S4J3-F1
#
_cell.length_a   1.000
_cell.length_b   1.000
_cell.length_c   1.000
_cell.angle_alpha   90.00
_cell.angle_beta   90.00
_cell.angle_gamma   90.00
#
_symmetry.space_group_name_H-M   'P 1'
#
loop_
_entity.id
_entity.type
_entity.pdbx_description
1 polymer ?
#
loop_
_entity_poly.entity_id
_entity_poly.type
_entity_poly.pdbx_seq_one_letter_code
_entity_poly.pdbx_strand_id
1 'polypeptide(L)'
;MPSDPHENHDAALPQPVREHLGQQLRSAYNAETEKPDYLGDPGLPSEFTPQLRRLEGRLKAHDTGREAVEDALNDILRELPAKR
;
A
#
# COMPACT_ATOMS: atom_id res chain seq x y z
N MET A 1 30.68 -10.08 -13.66
CA MET A 1 29.33 -9.49 -13.71
C MET A 1 29.49 -8.08 -14.23
N PRO A 2 28.89 -7.68 -15.37
CA PRO A 2 28.92 -6.30 -15.80
C PRO A 2 28.02 -5.49 -14.86
N SER A 3 28.58 -4.44 -14.26
CA SER A 3 27.84 -3.46 -13.47
C SER A 3 26.85 -2.74 -14.38
N ASP A 4 25.59 -2.63 -13.95
CA ASP A 4 24.52 -1.98 -14.70
C ASP A 4 24.88 -0.48 -14.87
N PRO A 5 24.98 0.08 -16.09
CA PRO A 5 25.39 1.47 -16.31
C PRO A 5 24.38 2.51 -15.79
N HIS A 6 23.28 2.07 -15.19
CA HIS A 6 22.21 2.90 -14.65
C HIS A 6 22.31 3.16 -13.13
N GLU A 7 23.27 2.57 -12.42
CA GLU A 7 23.58 2.92 -11.02
C GLU A 7 24.41 4.22 -10.95
N ASN A 8 23.85 5.34 -11.40
CA ASN A 8 24.35 6.68 -11.07
C ASN A 8 23.33 7.38 -10.17
N HIS A 9 23.28 6.96 -8.91
CA HIS A 9 22.52 7.65 -7.86
C HIS A 9 23.24 8.91 -7.32
N ASP A 10 24.40 9.28 -7.87
CA ASP A 10 25.37 10.18 -7.22
C ASP A 10 25.43 11.62 -7.75
N ALA A 11 24.47 12.04 -8.57
CA ALA A 11 24.29 13.46 -8.90
C ALA A 11 22.86 13.90 -8.55
N ALA A 12 22.51 13.82 -7.27
CA ALA A 12 21.28 14.43 -6.78
C ALA A 12 21.32 15.93 -7.12
N LEU A 13 20.54 16.34 -8.13
CA LEU A 13 20.44 17.74 -8.57
C LEU A 13 20.30 18.68 -7.37
N PRO A 14 20.79 19.93 -7.42
CA PRO A 14 20.61 20.89 -6.33
C PRO A 14 19.14 20.98 -5.90
N GLN A 15 18.88 21.11 -4.59
CA GLN A 15 17.53 21.07 -4.04
C GLN A 15 16.53 22.00 -4.76
N PRO A 16 16.85 23.27 -5.08
CA PRO A 16 15.92 24.14 -5.80
C PRO A 16 15.53 23.62 -7.18
N VAL A 17 16.49 22.97 -7.87
CA VAL A 17 16.26 22.37 -9.19
C VAL A 17 15.36 21.15 -9.07
N ARG A 18 15.56 20.30 -8.05
CA ARG A 18 14.68 19.14 -7.80
C ARG A 18 13.26 19.57 -7.45
N GLU A 19 13.10 20.59 -6.63
CA GLU A 19 11.79 21.10 -6.23
C GLU A 19 11.04 21.70 -7.43
N HIS A 20 11.74 22.47 -8.26
CA HIS A 20 11.18 23.06 -9.47
C HIS A 20 10.78 21.98 -10.49
N LEU A 21 11.67 21.03 -10.79
CA LEU A 21 11.37 19.92 -11.68
C LEU A 21 10.25 19.04 -11.11
N GLY A 22 10.27 18.77 -9.81
CA GLY A 22 9.22 18.01 -9.13
C GLY A 22 7.86 18.72 -9.16
N GLN A 23 7.82 20.05 -9.15
CA GLN A 23 6.60 20.83 -9.35
C GLN A 23 6.12 20.75 -10.80
N GLN A 24 7.02 20.88 -11.78
CA GLN A 24 6.67 20.74 -13.19
C GLN A 24 6.13 19.34 -13.52
N LEU A 25 6.80 18.28 -13.04
CA LEU A 25 6.38 16.90 -13.24
C LEU A 25 5.01 16.64 -12.61
N ARG A 26 4.80 17.05 -11.36
CA ARG A 26 3.47 16.92 -10.72
C ARG A 26 2.41 17.69 -11.48
N SER A 27 2.73 18.88 -11.98
CA SER A 27 1.79 19.65 -12.82
C SER A 27 1.48 18.91 -14.12
N ALA A 28 2.48 18.40 -14.84
CA ALA A 28 2.30 17.69 -16.10
C ALA A 28 1.50 16.40 -15.94
N TYR A 29 1.90 15.53 -14.99
CA TYR A 29 1.20 14.27 -14.74
C TYR A 29 -0.23 14.45 -14.19
N ASN A 30 -0.52 15.58 -13.53
CA ASN A 30 -1.88 15.89 -13.05
C ASN A 30 -2.72 16.69 -14.07
N ALA A 31 -2.12 17.34 -15.07
CA ALA A 31 -2.81 18.20 -16.03
C ALA A 31 -3.01 17.55 -17.40
N GLU A 32 -2.12 16.65 -17.82
CA GLU A 32 -2.18 16.00 -19.15
C GLU A 32 -2.90 14.65 -19.14
N THR A 33 -3.23 14.13 -17.95
CA THR A 33 -3.92 12.85 -17.78
C THR A 33 -5.13 13.08 -16.89
N GLU A 34 -6.32 12.64 -17.34
CA GLU A 34 -7.38 12.26 -16.39
C GLU A 34 -6.70 11.42 -15.29
N LYS A 35 -7.09 11.67 -14.02
CA LYS A 35 -6.59 10.98 -12.82
C LYS A 35 -6.07 9.58 -13.20
N PRO A 36 -4.80 9.24 -12.96
CA PRO A 36 -4.26 7.97 -13.44
C PRO A 36 -5.22 6.85 -13.04
N ASP A 37 -5.65 6.02 -14.00
CA ASP A 37 -6.74 5.04 -13.83
C ASP A 37 -6.55 4.09 -12.63
N TYR A 38 -5.34 4.01 -12.09
CA TYR A 38 -4.97 3.20 -10.93
C TYR A 38 -5.11 3.92 -9.58
N LEU A 39 -5.25 5.24 -9.55
CA LEU A 39 -5.38 6.06 -8.34
C LEU A 39 -6.86 6.36 -8.09
N GLY A 40 -7.63 5.33 -7.72
CA GLY A 40 -9.01 5.46 -7.24
C GLY A 40 -10.10 5.52 -8.31
N ASP A 41 -9.91 4.87 -9.47
CA ASP A 41 -10.99 4.45 -10.38
C ASP A 41 -10.73 2.97 -10.82
N PRO A 42 -11.68 2.24 -11.44
CA PRO A 42 -11.93 0.82 -11.15
C PRO A 42 -11.12 -0.15 -12.04
N GLY A 43 -10.24 0.36 -12.89
CA GLY A 43 -9.50 -0.40 -13.89
C GLY A 43 -8.06 -0.63 -13.50
N LEU A 44 -7.81 -1.26 -12.34
CA LEU A 44 -6.46 -1.73 -12.02
C LEU A 44 -5.96 -2.64 -13.15
N PRO A 45 -4.72 -2.45 -13.65
CA PRO A 45 -4.20 -3.30 -14.70
C PRO A 45 -4.27 -4.77 -14.30
N SER A 46 -4.72 -5.62 -15.23
CA SER A 46 -5.07 -7.02 -14.94
C SER A 46 -3.89 -7.83 -14.35
N GLU A 47 -2.66 -7.43 -14.65
CA GLU A 47 -1.42 -7.97 -14.12
C GLU A 47 -1.28 -7.86 -12.60
N PHE A 48 -1.99 -6.93 -11.96
CA PHE A 48 -2.02 -6.78 -10.50
C PHE A 48 -3.08 -7.68 -9.83
N THR A 49 -3.98 -8.29 -10.60
CA THR A 49 -5.05 -9.16 -10.10
C THR A 49 -4.54 -10.27 -9.15
N PRO A 50 -3.43 -10.98 -9.44
CA PRO A 50 -2.89 -11.99 -8.51
C PRO A 50 -2.47 -11.40 -7.15
N GLN A 51 -1.85 -10.23 -7.15
CA GLN A 51 -1.32 -9.54 -5.97
C GLN A 51 -2.47 -8.98 -5.14
N LEU A 52 -3.48 -8.40 -5.79
CA LEU A 52 -4.71 -7.92 -5.15
C LEU A 52 -5.45 -9.07 -4.47
N ARG A 53 -5.64 -10.21 -5.14
CA ARG A 53 -6.26 -11.40 -4.53
C ARG A 53 -5.51 -11.91 -3.31
N ARG A 54 -4.17 -11.92 -3.34
CA ARG A 54 -3.36 -12.29 -2.17
C ARG A 54 -3.54 -11.31 -1.02
N LEU A 55 -3.61 -10.02 -1.31
CA LEU A 55 -3.81 -8.98 -0.30
C LEU A 55 -5.20 -9.08 0.33
N GLU A 56 -6.24 -9.22 -0.48
CA GLU A 56 -7.61 -9.45 -0.01
C GLU A 56 -7.72 -10.69 0.88
N GLY A 57 -7.08 -11.79 0.49
CA GLY A 57 -7.05 -13.02 1.29
C GLY A 57 -6.37 -12.81 2.65
N ARG A 58 -5.24 -12.10 2.68
CA ARG A 58 -4.53 -11.76 3.92
C ARG A 58 -5.35 -10.85 4.82
N LEU A 59 -6.03 -9.85 4.25
CA LEU A 59 -6.86 -8.92 5.01
C LEU A 59 -8.06 -9.65 5.64
N LYS A 60 -8.77 -10.45 4.84
CA LYS A 60 -9.89 -11.27 5.34
C LYS A 60 -9.45 -12.23 6.44
N ALA A 61 -8.34 -12.94 6.24
CA ALA A 61 -7.81 -13.87 7.25
C ALA A 61 -7.42 -13.15 8.55
N HIS A 62 -6.86 -11.95 8.44
CA HIS A 62 -6.54 -11.12 9.59
C HIS A 62 -7.79 -10.70 10.36
N ASP A 63 -8.83 -10.23 9.67
CA ASP A 63 -10.07 -9.78 10.30
C ASP A 63 -10.82 -10.94 10.95
N THR A 64 -10.96 -12.07 10.26
CA THR A 64 -11.55 -13.29 10.84
C THR A 64 -10.73 -13.81 12.02
N GLY A 65 -9.40 -13.75 11.94
CA GLY A 65 -8.52 -14.13 13.05
C GLY A 65 -8.72 -13.23 14.27
N ARG A 66 -8.87 -11.92 14.06
CA ARG A 66 -9.13 -10.95 15.13
C ARG A 66 -10.47 -11.24 15.81
N GLU A 67 -11.53 -11.47 15.03
CA GLU A 67 -12.86 -11.82 15.56
C GLU A 67 -12.82 -13.12 16.36
N ALA A 68 -12.19 -14.17 15.84
CA ALA A 68 -12.07 -15.45 16.55
C ALA A 68 -11.35 -15.34 17.90
N VAL A 69 -10.31 -14.49 17.97
CA VAL A 69 -9.59 -14.24 19.23
C VAL A 69 -10.46 -13.43 20.20
N GLU A 70 -11.20 -12.43 19.70
CA GLU A 70 -12.13 -11.63 20.51
C GLU A 70 -13.24 -12.50 21.11
N ASP A 71 -13.84 -13.39 20.31
CA ASP A 71 -14.86 -14.34 20.76
C ASP A 71 -14.30 -15.29 21.81
N ALA A 72 -13.14 -15.90 21.56
CA ALA A 72 -12.49 -16.80 22.51
C ALA A 72 -12.16 -16.09 23.83
N LEU A 73 -11.71 -14.84 23.79
CA LEU A 73 -11.45 -14.05 24.99
C LEU A 73 -12.74 -13.74 25.76
N ASN A 74 -13.82 -13.40 25.05
CA ASN A 74 -15.12 -13.13 25.65
C ASN A 74 -15.70 -14.38 26.34
N ASP A 75 -15.55 -15.56 25.73
CA ASP A 75 -15.97 -16.82 26.33
C ASP A 75 -15.17 -17.11 27.60
N ILE A 76 -13.84 -16.97 27.56
CA ILE A 76 -12.99 -17.11 28.75
C ILE A 76 -13.43 -16.14 29.86
N LEU A 77 -13.67 -14.87 29.53
CA LEU A 77 -14.12 -13.86 30.51
C LEU A 77 -15.49 -14.18 31.10
N ARG A 78 -16.40 -14.81 30.35
CA ARG A 78 -17.71 -15.25 30.84
C ARG A 78 -17.62 -16.47 31.75
N GLU A 79 -16.68 -17.37 31.49
CA GLU A 79 -16.44 -18.57 32.29
C GLU A 79 -15.65 -18.30 33.57
N LEU A 80 -14.96 -17.16 33.66
CA LEU A 80 -14.23 -16.79 34.88
C LEU A 80 -15.21 -16.49 36.03
N PRO A 81 -15.09 -17.19 37.17
CA PRO A 81 -15.93 -16.91 38.33
C PRO A 81 -15.64 -15.52 38.89
N ALA A 82 -16.69 -14.78 39.22
CA ALA A 82 -16.56 -13.47 39.86
C ALA A 82 -15.68 -13.59 41.12
N LYS A 83 -14.59 -12.81 41.15
CA LYS A 83 -13.65 -12.76 42.27
C LYS A 83 -14.41 -12.33 43.53
N ARG A 84 -14.64 -13.28 44.45
CA ARG A 84 -15.19 -13.03 45.79
C ARG A 84 -14.18 -12.33 46.68
#